data_AF-A0A9E5NHG2-F1
#
_entry.id   AF-A0A9E5NHG2-F1
#
_cell.length_a   1.000
_cell.length_b   1.000
_cell.length_c   1.000
_cell.angle_alpha   90.00
_cell.angle_beta   90.00
_cell.angle_gamma   90.00
#
_symmetry.space_group_name_H-M   'P 1'
#
loop_
_entity.id
_entity.type
_entity.pdbx_description
1 polymer ?
#
loop_
_entity_poly.entity_id
_entity_poly.type
_entity_poly.pdbx_seq_one_letter_code
_entity_poly.pdbx_strand_id
1 'polypeptide(L)'
;LLSGPEIVELIARRYSVGPRLLLAMIEFQSGWVDNPAPSAWALEHPLGETEALQGTLLYHLAWAADELNWGYYDWKGRGREVIRLAGGKEAQYAPAINAATAAVQRYLAYDATWDQWQTLCGEGSDSFSATYEGLFGDPFSRSLDPVVPPDLDLLQLRLPWKRGHTWYLTGGPHGGWNDGSAWAALDFVPPGRVGCQTATDEWLVAAASGVVSRRETGLVVQDLDEDGREETGWNLMYMHVATESPLPVGTFLEEGAPLGFASCEGGYSTASHLHFARKYNGEWIPADGTHPMILSGWRARAAEQSYEGIMAKGREVRTACECYEDKINGLTAE
;
A
#
# COMPACT_ATOMS: atom_id res chain seq x y z
N LEU A 1 11.05 16.62 14.12
CA LEU A 1 11.88 15.48 13.66
C LEU A 1 11.33 14.24 14.34
N LEU A 2 11.11 13.16 13.58
CA LEU A 2 10.65 11.88 14.13
C LEU A 2 11.83 11.10 14.71
N SER A 3 11.59 10.32 15.77
CA SER A 3 12.52 9.33 16.32
C SER A 3 12.55 8.05 15.46
N GLY A 4 13.56 7.20 15.65
CA GLY A 4 13.67 5.92 14.93
C GLY A 4 12.42 5.04 15.04
N PRO A 5 11.88 4.78 16.25
CA PRO A 5 10.63 4.03 16.41
C PRO A 5 9.42 4.68 15.72
N GLU A 6 9.30 6.02 15.76
CA GLU A 6 8.22 6.73 15.04
C GLU A 6 8.36 6.60 13.52
N ILE A 7 9.58 6.55 12.99
CA ILE A 7 9.83 6.27 11.56
C ILE A 7 9.43 4.84 11.21
N VAL A 8 9.79 3.85 12.04
CA VAL A 8 9.39 2.45 11.82
C VAL A 8 7.86 2.32 11.81
N GLU A 9 7.18 2.91 12.78
CA GLU A 9 5.71 2.91 12.86
C GLU A 9 5.07 3.58 11.64
N LEU A 10 5.62 4.72 11.22
CA LEU A 10 5.16 5.46 10.04
C LEU A 10 5.23 4.58 8.77
N ILE A 11 6.36 3.91 8.56
CA ILE A 11 6.55 3.03 7.41
C ILE A 11 5.67 1.79 7.50
N ALA A 12 5.57 1.17 8.69
CA ALA A 12 4.73 0.01 8.91
C ALA A 12 3.27 0.27 8.51
N ARG A 13 2.69 1.40 8.95
CA ARG A 13 1.30 1.77 8.63
C ARG A 13 1.06 2.19 7.18
N ARG A 14 2.07 2.78 6.54
CA ARG A 14 1.98 3.27 5.15
C ARG A 14 2.17 2.15 4.14
N TYR A 15 3.10 1.25 4.38
CA TYR A 15 3.39 0.15 3.47
C TYR A 15 2.64 -1.14 3.82
N SER A 16 1.98 -1.19 4.98
CA SER A 16 1.38 -2.41 5.54
C SER A 16 2.39 -3.54 5.77
N VAL A 17 3.56 -3.19 6.29
CA VAL A 17 4.63 -4.14 6.61
C VAL A 17 4.83 -4.17 8.12
N GLY A 18 4.78 -5.35 8.73
CA GLY A 18 4.84 -5.48 10.19
C GLY A 18 6.12 -4.90 10.79
N PRO A 19 6.05 -4.12 11.89
CA PRO A 19 7.22 -3.44 12.46
C PRO A 19 8.32 -4.40 12.94
N ARG A 20 7.97 -5.63 13.36
CA ARG A 20 8.95 -6.68 13.70
C ARG A 20 9.79 -7.10 12.50
N LEU A 21 9.16 -7.24 11.33
CA LEU A 21 9.89 -7.57 10.10
C LEU A 21 10.84 -6.43 9.72
N LEU A 22 10.39 -5.18 9.80
CA LEU A 22 11.24 -4.00 9.51
C LEU A 22 12.45 -3.92 10.46
N LEU A 23 12.23 -4.12 11.76
CA LEU A 23 13.31 -4.13 12.76
C LEU A 23 14.28 -5.31 12.52
N ALA A 24 13.77 -6.50 12.25
CA ALA A 24 14.62 -7.65 11.94
C ALA A 24 15.45 -7.44 10.67
N MET A 25 14.92 -6.76 9.66
CA MET A 25 15.67 -6.41 8.45
C MET A 25 16.78 -5.40 8.73
N ILE A 26 16.53 -4.39 9.56
CA ILE A 26 17.57 -3.43 9.98
C ILE A 26 18.70 -4.17 10.72
N GLU A 27 18.34 -5.04 11.66
CA GLU A 27 19.30 -5.82 12.43
C GLU A 27 20.10 -6.75 11.52
N PHE A 28 19.44 -7.48 10.63
CA PHE A 28 20.08 -8.42 9.72
C PHE A 28 21.08 -7.74 8.78
N GLN A 29 20.74 -6.56 8.24
CA GLN A 29 21.56 -5.87 7.26
C GLN A 29 22.73 -5.09 7.88
N SER A 30 22.53 -4.54 9.07
CA SER A 30 23.46 -3.54 9.62
C SER A 30 23.82 -3.70 11.09
N GLY A 31 23.14 -4.60 11.81
CA GLY A 31 23.33 -4.81 13.24
C GLY A 31 23.03 -3.57 14.08
N TRP A 32 22.06 -2.75 13.68
CA TRP A 32 21.78 -1.47 14.33
C TRP A 32 20.75 -1.58 15.48
N VAL A 33 19.87 -2.58 15.51
CA VAL A 33 18.79 -2.59 16.50
C VAL A 33 19.30 -2.93 17.91
N ASP A 34 20.16 -3.92 18.06
CA ASP A 34 20.64 -4.37 19.38
C ASP A 34 22.03 -3.85 19.78
N ASN A 35 22.72 -3.16 18.86
CA ASN A 35 24.04 -2.62 19.09
C ASN A 35 23.98 -1.18 19.63
N PRO A 36 24.46 -0.91 20.86
CA PRO A 36 24.45 0.44 21.44
C PRO A 36 25.43 1.41 20.77
N ALA A 37 26.33 0.92 19.91
CA ALA A 37 27.31 1.70 19.16
C ALA A 37 27.43 1.19 17.71
N PRO A 38 26.39 1.42 16.88
CA PRO A 38 26.40 1.00 15.48
C PRO A 38 27.54 1.68 14.71
N SER A 39 28.04 0.99 13.67
CA SER A 39 29.07 1.55 12.81
C SER A 39 28.54 2.76 12.01
N ALA A 40 29.43 3.64 11.54
CA ALA A 40 29.04 4.72 10.65
C ALA A 40 28.34 4.20 9.38
N TRP A 41 28.81 3.06 8.85
CA TRP A 41 28.18 2.42 7.70
C TRP A 41 26.74 1.99 8.00
N ALA A 42 26.49 1.39 9.16
CA ALA A 42 25.15 0.97 9.58
C ALA A 42 24.18 2.17 9.73
N LEU A 43 24.69 3.29 10.24
CA LEU A 43 23.91 4.53 10.36
C LEU A 43 23.55 5.13 8.99
N GLU A 44 24.43 5.00 8.02
CA GLU A 44 24.23 5.49 6.65
C GLU A 44 23.42 4.52 5.78
N HIS A 45 23.50 3.21 6.02
CA HIS A 45 22.91 2.15 5.19
C HIS A 45 22.18 1.09 6.06
N PRO A 46 21.15 1.48 6.85
CA PRO A 46 20.46 0.59 7.78
C PRO A 46 19.93 -0.71 7.18
N LEU A 47 19.64 -0.71 5.87
CA LEU A 47 19.00 -1.80 5.16
C LEU A 47 19.82 -2.27 3.93
N GLY A 48 21.14 -2.01 3.93
CA GLY A 48 22.07 -2.54 2.94
C GLY A 48 22.06 -1.87 1.56
N GLU A 49 21.06 -1.06 1.24
CA GLU A 49 20.99 -0.36 -0.05
C GLU A 49 22.08 0.72 -0.17
N THR A 50 22.92 0.67 -1.21
CA THR A 50 24.09 1.56 -1.34
C THR A 50 24.03 2.53 -2.52
N GLU A 51 23.08 2.37 -3.45
CA GLU A 51 22.96 3.27 -4.60
C GLU A 51 22.28 4.60 -4.24
N ALA A 52 21.54 4.63 -3.13
CA ALA A 52 20.91 5.83 -2.61
C ALA A 52 21.93 6.76 -1.94
N LEU A 53 22.38 7.78 -2.67
CA LEU A 53 23.47 8.69 -2.32
C LEU A 53 23.33 9.53 -1.02
N GLN A 54 22.31 9.32 -0.18
CA GLN A 54 22.12 9.94 1.15
C GLN A 54 20.74 9.56 1.73
N GLY A 55 20.56 8.30 2.13
CA GLY A 55 19.28 7.85 2.69
C GLY A 55 19.18 8.13 4.20
N THR A 56 18.15 8.86 4.62
CA THR A 56 17.73 8.82 6.03
C THR A 56 17.13 7.44 6.34
N LEU A 57 17.04 7.05 7.62
CA LEU A 57 16.34 5.82 8.03
C LEU A 57 14.94 5.70 7.40
N LEU A 58 14.23 6.82 7.24
CA LEU A 58 12.92 6.88 6.58
C LEU A 58 12.99 6.40 5.13
N TYR A 59 13.99 6.84 4.37
CA TYR A 59 14.14 6.47 2.96
C TYR A 59 14.46 4.98 2.81
N HIS A 60 15.43 4.47 3.58
CA HIS A 60 15.80 3.06 3.52
C HIS A 60 14.65 2.14 3.92
N LEU A 61 13.89 2.50 4.96
CA LEU A 61 12.71 1.74 5.36
C LEU A 61 11.60 1.79 4.31
N ALA A 62 11.37 2.95 3.68
CA ALA A 62 10.40 3.07 2.59
C ALA A 62 10.77 2.17 1.40
N TRP A 63 12.05 2.19 0.99
CA TRP A 63 12.56 1.30 -0.05
C TRP A 63 12.39 -0.18 0.32
N ALA A 64 12.88 -0.61 1.48
CA ALA A 64 12.80 -2.00 1.87
C ALA A 64 11.36 -2.49 2.01
N ALA A 65 10.46 -1.65 2.55
CA ALA A 65 9.05 -1.98 2.65
C ALA A 65 8.38 -2.11 1.27
N ASP A 66 8.78 -1.30 0.29
CA ASP A 66 8.29 -1.44 -1.09
C ASP A 66 8.83 -2.71 -1.77
N GLU A 67 10.11 -3.03 -1.58
CA GLU A 67 10.72 -4.27 -2.10
C GLU A 67 10.08 -5.53 -1.50
N LEU A 68 9.72 -5.49 -0.21
CA LEU A 68 8.95 -6.54 0.44
C LEU A 68 7.54 -6.65 -0.15
N ASN A 69 6.86 -5.52 -0.36
CA ASN A 69 5.55 -5.50 -0.99
C ASN A 69 5.59 -6.08 -2.41
N TRP A 70 6.61 -5.74 -3.21
CA TRP A 70 6.81 -6.34 -4.53
C TRP A 70 6.80 -7.86 -4.45
N GLY A 71 7.60 -8.47 -3.55
CA GLY A 71 7.64 -9.92 -3.41
C GLY A 71 6.35 -10.52 -2.88
N TYR A 72 5.69 -9.85 -1.94
CA TYR A 72 4.41 -10.29 -1.38
C TYR A 72 3.31 -10.37 -2.46
N TYR A 73 3.10 -9.28 -3.20
CA TYR A 73 2.01 -9.19 -4.18
C TYR A 73 2.37 -9.83 -5.54
N ASP A 74 3.65 -9.95 -5.89
CA ASP A 74 4.09 -10.74 -7.04
C ASP A 74 3.72 -12.21 -6.88
N TRP A 75 4.00 -12.77 -5.70
CA TRP A 75 3.63 -14.14 -5.34
C TRP A 75 2.11 -14.31 -5.31
N LYS A 76 1.39 -13.40 -4.63
CA LYS A 76 -0.05 -13.54 -4.40
C LYS A 76 -0.91 -13.34 -5.65
N GLY A 77 -0.54 -12.39 -6.53
CA GLY A 77 -1.47 -11.87 -7.54
C GLY A 77 -0.93 -11.73 -8.96
N ARG A 78 0.38 -11.58 -9.16
CA ARG A 78 0.95 -11.28 -10.49
C ARG A 78 1.61 -12.48 -11.18
N GLY A 79 1.56 -13.66 -10.56
CA GLY A 79 2.02 -14.92 -11.18
C GLY A 79 3.51 -14.92 -11.51
N ARG A 80 4.32 -14.13 -10.79
CA ARG A 80 5.78 -14.18 -10.93
C ARG A 80 6.33 -15.31 -10.06
N GLU A 81 6.85 -16.32 -10.72
CA GLU A 81 7.33 -17.55 -10.07
C GLU A 81 8.85 -17.57 -9.84
N VAL A 82 9.57 -16.54 -10.33
CA VAL A 82 11.04 -16.48 -10.27
C VAL A 82 11.55 -15.28 -9.49
N ILE A 83 12.63 -15.52 -8.74
CA ILE A 83 13.46 -14.53 -8.06
C ILE A 83 14.70 -14.30 -8.92
N ARG A 84 15.01 -13.04 -9.22
CA ARG A 84 16.25 -12.67 -9.92
C ARG A 84 17.34 -12.36 -8.90
N LEU A 85 18.52 -12.90 -9.14
CA LEU A 85 19.71 -12.77 -8.29
C LEU A 85 20.79 -11.96 -9.00
N ALA A 86 21.75 -11.47 -8.22
CA ALA A 86 22.94 -10.84 -8.77
C ALA A 86 23.66 -11.77 -9.76
N GLY A 87 24.14 -11.21 -10.87
CA GLY A 87 24.80 -11.97 -11.95
C GLY A 87 23.83 -12.72 -12.89
N GLY A 88 22.52 -12.43 -12.83
CA GLY A 88 21.54 -12.91 -13.82
C GLY A 88 21.07 -14.35 -13.60
N LYS A 89 21.35 -14.94 -12.44
CA LYS A 89 20.75 -16.22 -12.04
C LYS A 89 19.30 -16.02 -11.61
N GLU A 90 18.50 -17.08 -11.75
CA GLU A 90 17.12 -17.10 -11.31
C GLU A 90 16.88 -18.28 -10.37
N ALA A 91 16.10 -18.05 -9.30
CA ALA A 91 15.58 -19.10 -8.42
C ALA A 91 14.07 -19.20 -8.60
N GLN A 92 13.52 -20.41 -8.45
CA GLN A 92 12.08 -20.62 -8.36
C GLN A 92 11.66 -20.64 -6.90
N TYR A 93 10.52 -20.03 -6.61
CA TYR A 93 9.90 -20.18 -5.30
C TYR A 93 9.46 -21.63 -5.08
N ALA A 94 9.58 -22.11 -3.84
CA ALA A 94 8.98 -23.39 -3.47
C ALA A 94 7.44 -23.25 -3.46
N PRO A 95 6.66 -24.21 -4.03
CA PRO A 95 5.21 -24.03 -4.21
C PRO A 95 4.38 -23.84 -2.94
N ALA A 96 4.90 -24.24 -1.78
CA ALA A 96 4.18 -24.26 -0.51
C ALA A 96 4.51 -23.08 0.42
N ILE A 97 5.30 -22.10 -0.03
CA ILE A 97 5.61 -20.92 0.81
C ILE A 97 4.44 -19.96 0.84
N ASN A 98 4.33 -19.18 1.91
CA ASN A 98 3.39 -18.08 1.99
C ASN A 98 3.97 -16.79 1.37
N ALA A 99 3.11 -15.81 1.16
CA ALA A 99 3.48 -14.53 0.52
C ALA A 99 4.53 -13.75 1.32
N ALA A 100 4.54 -13.86 2.66
CA ALA A 100 5.53 -13.19 3.49
C ALA A 100 6.93 -13.82 3.34
N THR A 101 7.02 -15.15 3.24
CA THR A 101 8.28 -15.84 2.92
C THR A 101 8.77 -15.46 1.53
N ALA A 102 7.89 -15.39 0.53
CA ALA A 102 8.26 -14.94 -0.82
C ALA A 102 8.80 -13.49 -0.82
N ALA A 103 8.16 -12.60 -0.08
CA ALA A 103 8.62 -11.21 0.12
C ALA A 103 10.04 -11.14 0.67
N VAL A 104 10.32 -11.87 1.74
CA VAL A 104 11.65 -11.93 2.37
C VAL A 104 12.68 -12.52 1.42
N GLN A 105 12.38 -13.64 0.76
CA GLN A 105 13.29 -14.28 -0.19
C GLN A 105 13.64 -13.36 -1.36
N ARG A 106 12.67 -12.60 -1.87
CA ARG A 106 12.89 -11.62 -2.94
C ARG A 106 13.77 -10.47 -2.46
N TYR A 107 13.48 -9.90 -1.29
CA TYR A 107 14.27 -8.82 -0.70
C TYR A 107 15.74 -9.23 -0.53
N LEU A 108 15.98 -10.42 0.04
CA LEU A 108 17.33 -10.97 0.25
C LEU A 108 18.08 -11.29 -1.06
N ALA A 109 17.39 -11.35 -2.19
CA ALA A 109 18.01 -11.62 -3.49
C ALA A 109 18.57 -10.37 -4.18
N TYR A 110 18.15 -9.17 -3.75
CA TYR A 110 18.40 -7.90 -4.44
C TYR A 110 19.84 -7.75 -4.95
N ASP A 111 20.82 -8.00 -4.07
CA ASP A 111 22.26 -7.98 -4.41
C ASP A 111 23.01 -9.29 -4.10
N ALA A 112 22.28 -10.37 -3.84
CA ALA A 112 22.89 -11.65 -3.46
C ALA A 112 23.23 -12.51 -4.67
N THR A 113 24.43 -13.09 -4.66
CA THR A 113 24.75 -14.24 -5.52
C THR A 113 23.94 -15.47 -5.08
N TRP A 114 23.90 -16.51 -5.91
CA TRP A 114 23.20 -17.76 -5.59
C TRP A 114 23.61 -18.36 -4.22
N ASP A 115 24.92 -18.51 -3.97
CA ASP A 115 25.41 -19.15 -2.74
C ASP A 115 25.13 -18.29 -1.50
N GLN A 116 25.25 -16.96 -1.64
CA GLN A 116 24.85 -16.01 -0.59
C GLN A 116 23.36 -16.12 -0.31
N TRP A 117 22.52 -16.04 -1.34
CA TRP A 117 21.06 -16.09 -1.17
C TRP A 117 20.59 -17.39 -0.50
N GLN A 118 21.19 -18.54 -0.84
CA GLN A 118 20.92 -19.81 -0.15
C GLN A 118 21.29 -19.75 1.34
N THR A 119 22.36 -19.05 1.69
CA THR A 119 22.77 -18.85 3.09
C THR A 119 21.79 -17.92 3.81
N LEU A 120 21.46 -16.76 3.21
CA LEU A 120 20.55 -15.76 3.79
C LEU A 120 19.14 -16.33 4.02
N CYS A 121 18.66 -17.19 3.12
CA CYS A 121 17.34 -17.84 3.21
C CYS A 121 17.36 -19.18 3.98
N GLY A 122 18.52 -19.62 4.47
CA GLY A 122 18.71 -20.91 5.12
C GLY A 122 18.29 -20.94 6.60
N GLU A 123 18.90 -21.87 7.35
CA GLU A 123 18.66 -22.09 8.79
C GLU A 123 19.93 -21.85 9.64
N GLY A 124 21.02 -21.39 9.02
CA GLY A 124 22.30 -21.14 9.70
C GLY A 124 22.31 -19.83 10.50
N SER A 125 23.37 -19.59 11.27
CA SER A 125 23.54 -18.35 12.05
C SER A 125 23.53 -17.08 11.20
N ASP A 126 23.87 -17.20 9.92
CA ASP A 126 23.96 -16.09 8.96
C ASP A 126 22.65 -15.90 8.16
N SER A 127 21.59 -16.61 8.53
CA SER A 127 20.29 -16.53 7.88
C SER A 127 19.40 -15.46 8.51
N PHE A 128 18.48 -14.93 7.71
CA PHE A 128 17.50 -13.96 8.20
C PHE A 128 16.57 -14.55 9.28
N SER A 129 16.24 -15.84 9.17
CA SER A 129 15.42 -16.55 10.16
C SER A 129 16.10 -16.56 11.53
N ALA A 130 17.41 -16.81 11.60
CA ALA A 130 18.17 -16.76 12.84
C ALA A 130 18.14 -15.36 13.50
N THR A 131 18.29 -14.28 12.71
CA THR A 131 18.17 -12.91 13.24
C THR A 131 16.76 -12.60 13.74
N TYR A 132 15.73 -12.97 12.98
CA TYR A 132 14.35 -12.76 13.41
C TYR A 132 14.06 -13.50 14.72
N GLU A 133 14.45 -14.77 14.82
CA GLU A 133 14.25 -15.60 16.00
C GLU A 133 15.00 -15.05 17.22
N GLY A 134 16.22 -14.53 17.02
CA GLY A 134 16.99 -13.89 18.08
C GLY A 134 16.29 -12.66 18.69
N LEU A 135 15.60 -11.86 17.87
CA LEU A 135 14.90 -10.66 18.32
C LEU A 135 13.49 -10.93 18.84
N PHE A 136 12.74 -11.79 18.16
CA PHE A 136 11.28 -11.89 18.33
C PHE A 136 10.76 -13.32 18.56
N GLY A 137 11.62 -14.34 18.49
CA GLY A 137 11.24 -15.75 18.53
C GLY A 137 10.63 -16.26 17.22
N ASP A 138 9.88 -17.37 17.29
CA ASP A 138 9.29 -18.02 16.12
C ASP A 138 8.36 -17.06 15.32
N PRO A 139 8.70 -16.74 14.05
CA PRO A 139 7.91 -15.85 13.20
C PRO A 139 6.50 -16.37 12.89
N PHE A 140 6.28 -17.68 12.95
CA PHE A 140 5.00 -18.31 12.61
C PHE A 140 4.05 -18.42 13.80
N SER A 141 4.55 -18.24 15.03
CA SER A 141 3.74 -18.31 16.26
C SER A 141 2.55 -17.33 16.32
N ARG A 142 2.56 -16.29 15.48
CA ARG A 142 1.52 -15.25 15.39
C ARG A 142 1.00 -15.04 13.96
N SER A 143 1.25 -15.99 13.05
CA SER A 143 0.81 -15.84 11.66
C SER A 143 -0.71 -15.94 11.54
N LEU A 144 -1.31 -14.99 10.84
CA LEU A 144 -2.65 -15.11 10.29
C LEU A 144 -2.49 -15.46 8.81
N ASP A 145 -2.75 -16.73 8.46
CA ASP A 145 -2.62 -17.22 7.08
C ASP A 145 -3.82 -18.10 6.71
N PRO A 146 -4.63 -17.73 5.69
CA PRO A 146 -4.51 -16.49 4.91
C PRO A 146 -4.98 -15.25 5.68
N VAL A 147 -4.32 -14.10 5.46
CA VAL A 147 -4.74 -12.79 6.02
C VAL A 147 -6.12 -12.39 5.49
N VAL A 148 -6.37 -12.69 4.21
CA VAL A 148 -7.64 -12.47 3.51
C VAL A 148 -8.34 -13.82 3.33
N PRO A 149 -9.45 -14.08 4.02
CA PRO A 149 -10.22 -15.30 3.86
C PRO A 149 -10.71 -15.48 2.41
N PRO A 150 -10.74 -16.72 1.87
CA PRO A 150 -11.19 -16.98 0.50
C PRO A 150 -12.68 -16.72 0.30
N ASP A 151 -13.46 -16.69 1.38
CA ASP A 151 -14.91 -16.47 1.45
C ASP A 151 -15.27 -15.05 1.90
N LEU A 152 -14.31 -14.11 1.86
CA LEU A 152 -14.57 -12.71 2.19
C LEU A 152 -15.62 -12.10 1.26
N ASP A 153 -16.67 -11.53 1.86
CA ASP A 153 -17.75 -10.90 1.10
C ASP A 153 -17.24 -9.74 0.24
N LEU A 154 -17.85 -9.59 -0.94
CA LEU A 154 -17.55 -8.46 -1.82
C LEU A 154 -18.05 -7.16 -1.19
N LEU A 155 -17.12 -6.26 -0.91
CA LEU A 155 -17.43 -4.92 -0.44
C LEU A 155 -17.99 -4.06 -1.59
N GLN A 156 -19.26 -3.68 -1.47
CA GLN A 156 -19.90 -2.69 -2.34
C GLN A 156 -19.76 -1.31 -1.69
N LEU A 157 -19.18 -0.37 -2.41
CA LEU A 157 -18.99 1.00 -1.94
C LEU A 157 -19.78 1.94 -2.85
N ARG A 158 -20.08 3.15 -2.39
CA ARG A 158 -20.51 4.23 -3.29
C ARG A 158 -19.32 4.94 -3.92
N LEU A 159 -19.57 5.68 -4.99
CA LEU A 159 -18.59 6.66 -5.48
C LEU A 159 -18.32 7.73 -4.39
N PRO A 160 -17.04 8.02 -4.07
CA PRO A 160 -16.63 8.82 -2.91
C PRO A 160 -16.72 10.35 -3.13
N TRP A 161 -17.70 10.79 -3.92
CA TRP A 161 -18.02 12.20 -4.11
C TRP A 161 -19.52 12.44 -4.04
N LYS A 162 -19.90 13.72 -4.07
CA LYS A 162 -21.28 14.16 -3.95
C LYS A 162 -22.17 13.56 -5.04
N ARG A 163 -23.38 13.16 -4.64
CA ARG A 163 -24.42 12.66 -5.55
C ARG A 163 -24.76 13.70 -6.61
N GLY A 164 -24.93 13.26 -7.85
CA GLY A 164 -25.20 14.07 -9.04
C GLY A 164 -23.95 14.67 -9.69
N HIS A 165 -22.76 14.51 -9.10
CA HIS A 165 -21.51 15.01 -9.64
C HIS A 165 -20.79 13.93 -10.45
N THR A 166 -20.10 14.36 -11.50
CA THR A 166 -19.24 13.50 -12.35
C THR A 166 -17.78 13.79 -12.04
N TRP A 167 -17.02 12.75 -11.71
CA TRP A 167 -15.56 12.80 -11.58
C TRP A 167 -14.93 11.88 -12.63
N TYR A 168 -13.65 12.09 -12.91
CA TYR A 168 -12.96 11.48 -14.04
C TYR A 168 -11.92 10.49 -13.55
N LEU A 169 -11.98 9.24 -14.01
CA LEU A 169 -10.97 8.22 -13.76
C LEU A 169 -9.69 8.59 -14.52
N THR A 170 -8.71 9.12 -13.80
CA THR A 170 -7.43 9.54 -14.37
C THR A 170 -6.32 8.51 -14.21
N GLY A 171 -6.44 7.65 -13.19
CA GLY A 171 -5.54 6.52 -12.96
C GLY A 171 -6.34 5.24 -12.72
N GLY A 172 -6.11 4.23 -13.55
CA GLY A 172 -6.57 2.86 -13.34
C GLY A 172 -5.82 2.19 -12.18
N PRO A 173 -5.98 0.88 -11.97
CA PRO A 173 -5.34 0.16 -10.87
C PRO A 173 -3.83 0.40 -10.75
N HIS A 174 -3.37 0.85 -9.59
CA HIS A 174 -1.97 1.13 -9.28
C HIS A 174 -1.67 1.03 -7.76
N GLY A 175 -0.42 1.29 -7.36
CA GLY A 175 0.08 1.19 -5.98
C GLY A 175 -0.87 1.74 -4.91
N GLY A 176 -1.17 0.96 -3.87
CA GLY A 176 -1.99 1.44 -2.74
C GLY A 176 -1.37 2.64 -1.99
N TRP A 177 -0.05 2.67 -1.85
CA TRP A 177 0.77 3.73 -1.27
C TRP A 177 2.01 4.05 -2.14
N ASN A 178 2.69 3.01 -2.61
CA ASN A 178 3.81 3.06 -3.56
C ASN A 178 3.72 1.87 -4.53
N ASP A 179 4.57 1.79 -5.55
CA ASP A 179 4.40 0.87 -6.67
C ASP A 179 4.29 -0.61 -6.29
N GLY A 180 5.00 -1.05 -5.23
CA GLY A 180 4.98 -2.43 -4.76
C GLY A 180 3.69 -2.82 -4.03
N SER A 181 2.96 -1.85 -3.44
CA SER A 181 1.86 -2.05 -2.49
C SER A 181 0.52 -2.46 -3.10
N ALA A 182 0.54 -3.55 -3.89
CA ALA A 182 -0.55 -4.02 -4.74
C ALA A 182 -1.05 -2.97 -5.75
N TRP A 183 -1.75 -3.41 -6.78
CA TRP A 183 -2.51 -2.46 -7.62
C TRP A 183 -3.88 -2.19 -6.98
N ALA A 184 -3.85 -1.61 -5.79
CA ALA A 184 -5.00 -1.45 -4.88
C ALA A 184 -5.75 -0.12 -5.01
N ALA A 185 -5.14 0.88 -5.67
CA ALA A 185 -5.68 2.23 -5.77
C ALA A 185 -6.31 2.56 -7.13
N LEU A 186 -7.15 3.58 -7.15
CA LEU A 186 -7.67 4.27 -8.34
C LEU A 186 -7.61 5.78 -8.10
N ASP A 187 -7.36 6.54 -9.17
CA ASP A 187 -7.32 8.00 -9.11
C ASP A 187 -8.50 8.65 -9.82
N PHE A 188 -9.11 9.62 -9.12
CA PHE A 188 -10.24 10.39 -9.65
C PHE A 188 -10.02 11.90 -9.49
N VAL A 189 -10.36 12.66 -10.53
CA VAL A 189 -10.23 14.12 -10.53
C VAL A 189 -11.59 14.79 -10.74
N PRO A 190 -11.93 15.85 -9.98
CA PRO A 190 -13.15 16.62 -10.25
C PRO A 190 -13.04 17.43 -11.55
N PRO A 191 -14.18 17.86 -12.13
CA PRO A 191 -14.19 18.59 -13.39
C PRO A 191 -13.35 19.88 -13.34
N GLY A 192 -12.55 20.09 -14.39
CA GLY A 192 -11.87 21.37 -14.62
C GLY A 192 -10.77 21.72 -13.62
N ARG A 193 -10.11 20.73 -13.02
CA ARG A 193 -8.92 20.96 -12.18
C ARG A 193 -7.65 20.75 -12.98
N VAL A 194 -6.68 21.64 -12.80
CA VAL A 194 -5.33 21.50 -13.38
C VAL A 194 -4.32 21.92 -12.33
N GLY A 195 -3.28 21.10 -12.13
CA GLY A 195 -2.28 21.30 -11.09
C GLY A 195 -2.82 21.14 -9.67
N CYS A 196 -2.07 21.62 -8.69
CA CYS A 196 -2.48 21.55 -7.28
C CYS A 196 -3.38 22.73 -6.90
N GLN A 197 -4.66 22.43 -6.74
CA GLN A 197 -5.69 23.36 -6.29
C GLN A 197 -6.71 22.62 -5.43
N THR A 198 -6.87 23.01 -4.16
CA THR A 198 -7.90 22.42 -3.30
C THR A 198 -9.29 22.64 -3.91
N ALA A 199 -10.02 21.57 -4.15
CA ALA A 199 -11.34 21.61 -4.78
C ALA A 199 -12.45 21.88 -3.74
N THR A 200 -12.51 23.10 -3.21
CA THR A 200 -13.40 23.49 -2.09
C THR A 200 -14.90 23.48 -2.42
N ASP A 201 -15.25 23.36 -3.70
CA ASP A 201 -16.61 23.23 -4.26
C ASP A 201 -17.02 21.76 -4.51
N GLU A 202 -16.08 20.83 -4.44
CA GLU A 202 -16.26 19.41 -4.77
C GLU A 202 -15.91 18.53 -3.57
N TRP A 203 -16.93 18.22 -2.76
CA TRP A 203 -16.76 17.41 -1.56
C TRP A 203 -16.47 15.95 -1.88
N LEU A 204 -15.41 15.45 -1.26
CA LEU A 204 -15.24 14.03 -0.99
C LEU A 204 -16.20 13.61 0.11
N VAL A 205 -16.74 12.40 -0.02
CA VAL A 205 -17.67 11.81 0.95
C VAL A 205 -17.26 10.38 1.29
N ALA A 206 -17.70 9.91 2.46
CA ALA A 206 -17.47 8.53 2.88
C ALA A 206 -18.12 7.54 1.91
N ALA A 207 -17.35 6.57 1.41
CA ALA A 207 -17.78 5.55 0.47
C ALA A 207 -18.58 4.41 1.12
N ALA A 208 -18.56 4.32 2.44
CA ALA A 208 -19.36 3.44 3.29
C ALA A 208 -19.47 4.07 4.70
N SER A 209 -20.30 3.51 5.57
CA SER A 209 -20.35 3.91 6.98
C SER A 209 -19.16 3.34 7.76
N GLY A 210 -18.60 4.11 8.68
CA GLY A 210 -17.47 3.66 9.52
C GLY A 210 -16.81 4.79 10.31
N VAL A 211 -15.78 4.48 11.08
CA VAL A 211 -15.06 5.41 11.95
C VAL A 211 -13.76 5.88 11.31
N VAL A 212 -13.43 7.16 11.45
CA VAL A 212 -12.11 7.69 11.06
C VAL A 212 -11.04 7.15 12.03
N SER A 213 -10.25 6.17 11.61
CA SER A 213 -9.21 5.52 12.42
C SER A 213 -7.87 6.26 12.37
N ARG A 214 -7.58 6.95 11.25
CA ARG A 214 -6.35 7.75 11.12
C ARG A 214 -6.55 9.02 10.30
N ARG A 215 -5.86 10.07 10.74
CA ARG A 215 -5.64 11.31 10.00
C ARG A 215 -4.17 11.66 9.97
N GLU A 216 -3.66 11.98 8.79
CA GLU A 216 -2.37 12.64 8.59
C GLU A 216 -2.54 13.77 7.56
N THR A 217 -1.49 14.55 7.30
CA THR A 217 -1.47 15.50 6.18
C THR A 217 -1.79 14.77 4.88
N GLY A 218 -2.88 15.14 4.21
CA GLY A 218 -3.29 14.53 2.96
C GLY A 218 -4.05 13.19 3.08
N LEU A 219 -4.20 12.62 4.26
CA LEU A 219 -4.65 11.23 4.42
C LEU A 219 -5.80 11.09 5.42
N VAL A 220 -6.82 10.34 5.01
CA VAL A 220 -7.90 9.84 5.86
C VAL A 220 -8.00 8.34 5.71
N VAL A 221 -7.96 7.61 6.82
CA VAL A 221 -8.31 6.19 6.87
C VAL A 221 -9.61 6.03 7.63
N GLN A 222 -10.54 5.30 7.03
CA GLN A 222 -11.84 4.96 7.58
C GLN A 222 -11.91 3.46 7.82
N ASP A 223 -12.14 3.08 9.06
CA ASP A 223 -12.35 1.72 9.53
C ASP A 223 -13.85 1.37 9.49
N LEU A 224 -14.20 0.25 8.87
CA LEU A 224 -15.59 -0.17 8.67
C LEU A 224 -16.10 -1.17 9.72
N ASP A 225 -15.24 -1.76 10.56
CA ASP A 225 -15.67 -2.63 11.66
C ASP A 225 -15.70 -1.91 13.04
N GLU A 226 -15.32 -0.64 13.04
CA GLU A 226 -15.49 0.34 14.11
C GLU A 226 -14.68 0.06 15.39
N ASP A 227 -13.66 -0.81 15.31
CA ASP A 227 -12.77 -1.09 16.44
C ASP A 227 -11.56 -0.12 16.53
N GLY A 228 -11.39 0.72 15.50
CA GLY A 228 -10.36 1.75 15.41
C GLY A 228 -8.97 1.22 15.02
N ARG A 229 -8.87 -0.02 14.53
CA ARG A 229 -7.60 -0.66 14.15
C ARG A 229 -7.56 -0.88 12.64
N GLU A 230 -6.44 -0.50 12.02
CA GLU A 230 -6.28 -0.68 10.57
C GLU A 230 -5.87 -2.12 10.20
N GLU A 231 -5.53 -2.92 11.21
CA GLU A 231 -5.07 -4.30 11.11
C GLU A 231 -6.22 -5.32 11.16
N THR A 232 -7.46 -4.87 11.27
CA THR A 232 -8.69 -5.68 11.32
C THR A 232 -9.71 -5.14 10.33
N GLY A 233 -10.54 -6.05 9.81
CA GLY A 233 -11.68 -5.69 8.97
C GLY A 233 -11.31 -4.91 7.71
N TRP A 234 -12.31 -4.27 7.12
CA TRP A 234 -12.13 -3.43 5.95
C TRP A 234 -11.75 -2.01 6.37
N ASN A 235 -10.70 -1.48 5.73
CA ASN A 235 -10.28 -0.10 5.87
C ASN A 235 -10.27 0.59 4.50
N LEU A 236 -10.80 1.81 4.41
CA LEU A 236 -10.80 2.65 3.22
C LEU A 236 -9.79 3.78 3.38
N MET A 237 -8.94 3.97 2.38
CA MET A 237 -7.95 5.03 2.36
C MET A 237 -8.35 6.10 1.34
N TYR A 238 -8.45 7.35 1.80
CA TYR A 238 -8.64 8.53 0.98
C TYR A 238 -7.40 9.39 1.09
N MET A 239 -6.69 9.58 -0.02
CA MET A 239 -5.46 10.35 -0.06
C MET A 239 -5.57 11.55 -0.98
N HIS A 240 -4.65 12.50 -0.74
CA HIS A 240 -4.70 13.87 -1.24
C HIS A 240 -5.96 14.61 -0.81
N VAL A 241 -6.28 14.49 0.48
CA VAL A 241 -7.36 15.22 1.14
C VAL A 241 -6.81 16.47 1.81
N ALA A 242 -7.40 17.63 1.57
CA ALA A 242 -6.97 18.89 2.17
C ALA A 242 -6.92 18.83 3.71
N THR A 243 -5.81 19.25 4.30
CA THR A 243 -5.60 19.28 5.75
C THR A 243 -6.54 20.25 6.45
N GLU A 244 -7.00 21.29 5.74
CA GLU A 244 -7.94 22.29 6.25
C GLU A 244 -9.34 21.72 6.54
N SER A 245 -9.65 20.47 6.15
CA SER A 245 -10.91 19.82 6.48
C SER A 245 -10.88 19.27 7.92
N PRO A 246 -11.69 19.81 8.85
CA PRO A 246 -11.70 19.38 10.25
C PRO A 246 -12.48 18.08 10.40
N LEU A 247 -11.77 16.95 10.34
CA LEU A 247 -12.34 15.62 10.57
C LEU A 247 -11.50 14.87 11.62
N PRO A 248 -11.86 14.96 12.91
CA PRO A 248 -11.10 14.30 13.98
C PRO A 248 -11.09 12.77 13.86
N VAL A 249 -10.01 12.13 14.32
CA VAL A 249 -9.99 10.67 14.57
C VAL A 249 -11.07 10.29 15.59
N GLY A 250 -11.73 9.15 15.38
CA GLY A 250 -12.88 8.69 16.16
C GLY A 250 -14.22 9.24 15.67
N THR A 251 -14.23 10.10 14.64
CA THR A 251 -15.49 10.55 14.03
C THR A 251 -16.16 9.40 13.28
N PHE A 252 -17.41 9.08 13.62
CA PHE A 252 -18.23 8.20 12.82
C PHE A 252 -18.80 8.95 11.61
N LEU A 253 -18.68 8.36 10.42
CA LEU A 253 -19.23 8.85 9.17
C LEU A 253 -20.27 7.86 8.67
N GLU A 254 -21.49 8.34 8.41
CA GLU A 254 -22.44 7.59 7.59
C GLU A 254 -21.99 7.59 6.13
N GLU A 255 -22.36 6.55 5.36
CA GLU A 255 -22.16 6.54 3.91
C GLU A 255 -22.67 7.84 3.27
N GLY A 256 -21.79 8.56 2.57
CA GLY A 256 -22.10 9.86 1.95
C GLY A 256 -21.90 11.09 2.82
N ALA A 257 -21.50 10.93 4.08
CA ALA A 257 -21.13 12.05 4.93
C ALA A 257 -19.89 12.79 4.37
N PRO A 258 -19.83 14.12 4.44
CA PRO A 258 -18.68 14.90 4.00
C PRO A 258 -17.39 14.48 4.74
N LEU A 259 -16.32 14.23 3.98
CA LEU A 259 -15.02 13.77 4.48
C LEU A 259 -13.92 14.83 4.31
N GLY A 260 -14.00 15.62 3.23
CA GLY A 260 -13.07 16.69 2.94
C GLY A 260 -13.08 17.10 1.47
N PHE A 261 -11.97 17.68 1.02
CA PHE A 261 -11.81 18.16 -0.36
C PHE A 261 -10.59 17.50 -0.98
N ALA A 262 -10.66 17.15 -2.27
CA ALA A 262 -9.47 16.75 -3.02
C ALA A 262 -8.46 17.92 -3.08
N SER A 263 -7.19 17.58 -2.93
CA SER A 263 -6.03 18.46 -2.94
C SER A 263 -4.84 17.70 -3.57
N CYS A 264 -3.62 18.21 -3.41
CA CYS A 264 -2.39 17.47 -3.69
C CYS A 264 -1.55 17.21 -2.42
N GLU A 265 -2.15 17.39 -1.24
CA GLU A 265 -1.44 17.31 0.02
C GLU A 265 -1.11 15.86 0.41
N GLY A 266 0.00 15.67 1.13
CA GLY A 266 0.44 14.35 1.59
C GLY A 266 0.99 13.46 0.48
N GLY A 267 2.01 12.67 0.81
CA GLY A 267 2.71 11.82 -0.18
C GLY A 267 3.25 12.59 -1.38
N TYR A 268 3.39 11.89 -2.50
CA TYR A 268 3.77 12.46 -3.79
C TYR A 268 2.53 12.71 -4.63
N SER A 269 2.39 13.92 -5.19
CA SER A 269 1.30 14.26 -6.10
C SER A 269 1.70 15.43 -6.99
N THR A 270 1.30 15.37 -8.26
CA THR A 270 1.55 16.43 -9.26
C THR A 270 0.32 17.33 -9.47
N ALA A 271 -0.87 16.89 -9.06
CA ALA A 271 -2.13 17.61 -9.26
C ALA A 271 -3.21 17.17 -8.26
N SER A 272 -4.26 17.98 -8.12
CA SER A 272 -5.35 17.61 -7.22
C SER A 272 -6.17 16.43 -7.72
N HIS A 273 -6.25 15.38 -6.91
CA HIS A 273 -7.04 14.19 -7.20
C HIS A 273 -7.46 13.50 -5.90
N LEU A 274 -8.32 12.50 -6.00
CA LEU A 274 -8.53 11.51 -4.96
C LEU A 274 -7.76 10.25 -5.36
N HIS A 275 -6.81 9.86 -4.53
CA HIS A 275 -6.22 8.52 -4.55
C HIS A 275 -7.00 7.64 -3.57
N PHE A 276 -7.76 6.67 -4.08
CA PHE A 276 -8.67 5.85 -3.29
C PHE A 276 -8.24 4.38 -3.29
N ALA A 277 -7.98 3.83 -2.10
CA ALA A 277 -7.54 2.45 -1.92
C ALA A 277 -8.25 1.78 -0.74
N ARG A 278 -8.06 0.47 -0.60
CA ARG A 278 -8.65 -0.31 0.50
C ARG A 278 -7.73 -1.41 1.01
N LYS A 279 -7.87 -1.70 2.29
CA LYS A 279 -7.16 -2.77 3.00
C LYS A 279 -8.14 -3.72 3.65
N TYR A 280 -7.73 -4.97 3.85
CA TYR A 280 -8.42 -5.92 4.72
C TYR A 280 -7.41 -6.57 5.67
N ASN A 281 -7.67 -6.50 6.98
CA ASN A 281 -6.74 -6.97 8.02
C ASN A 281 -5.31 -6.44 7.84
N GLY A 282 -5.17 -5.16 7.48
CA GLY A 282 -3.89 -4.54 7.16
C GLY A 282 -3.33 -4.83 5.76
N GLU A 283 -3.80 -5.85 5.03
CA GLU A 283 -3.31 -6.17 3.68
C GLU A 283 -3.93 -5.27 2.62
N TRP A 284 -3.15 -4.74 1.68
CA TRP A 284 -3.68 -4.01 0.52
C TRP A 284 -4.44 -4.93 -0.40
N ILE A 285 -5.69 -4.57 -0.72
CA ILE A 285 -6.52 -5.39 -1.60
C ILE A 285 -6.52 -4.81 -3.01
N PRO A 286 -6.00 -5.55 -4.02
CA PRO A 286 -6.02 -5.13 -5.41
C PRO A 286 -7.40 -4.61 -5.87
N ALA A 287 -7.41 -3.59 -6.72
CA ALA A 287 -8.63 -3.05 -7.30
C ALA A 287 -9.25 -4.02 -8.31
N ASP A 288 -8.47 -4.95 -8.88
CA ASP A 288 -8.95 -6.06 -9.70
C ASP A 288 -8.46 -7.41 -9.18
N GLY A 289 -9.26 -8.46 -9.38
CA GLY A 289 -9.00 -9.80 -8.86
C GLY A 289 -10.24 -10.48 -8.27
N THR A 290 -10.01 -11.39 -7.31
CA THR A 290 -11.06 -12.17 -6.62
C THR A 290 -12.00 -11.29 -5.82
N HIS A 291 -11.44 -10.30 -5.13
CA HIS A 291 -12.16 -9.22 -4.46
C HIS A 291 -11.85 -7.96 -5.26
N PRO A 292 -12.62 -7.60 -6.31
CA PRO A 292 -12.44 -6.33 -7.03
C PRO A 292 -12.91 -5.13 -6.20
N MET A 293 -12.46 -3.93 -6.56
CA MET A 293 -13.07 -2.68 -6.10
C MET A 293 -14.35 -2.43 -6.90
N ILE A 294 -15.48 -2.23 -6.20
CA ILE A 294 -16.78 -1.94 -6.81
C ILE A 294 -17.36 -0.66 -6.20
N LEU A 295 -17.50 0.39 -7.01
CA LEU A 295 -18.00 1.71 -6.61
C LEU A 295 -19.32 2.02 -7.33
N SER A 296 -20.45 2.06 -6.63
CA SER A 296 -21.80 2.26 -7.19
C SER A 296 -22.10 1.34 -8.38
N GLY A 297 -21.65 0.08 -8.29
CA GLY A 297 -21.76 -0.95 -9.33
C GLY A 297 -20.70 -0.89 -10.43
N TRP A 298 -19.81 0.11 -10.43
CA TRP A 298 -18.65 0.16 -11.31
C TRP A 298 -17.53 -0.72 -10.77
N ARG A 299 -17.22 -1.78 -11.51
CA ARG A 299 -16.16 -2.73 -11.15
C ARG A 299 -14.86 -2.37 -11.87
N ALA A 300 -13.79 -2.20 -11.11
CA ALA A 300 -12.46 -1.93 -11.67
C ALA A 300 -11.86 -3.15 -12.37
N ARG A 301 -10.99 -2.89 -13.35
CA ARG A 301 -10.19 -3.85 -14.10
C ARG A 301 -8.82 -3.27 -14.39
N ALA A 302 -7.78 -4.05 -14.10
CA ALA A 302 -6.41 -3.66 -14.43
C ALA A 302 -6.12 -3.95 -15.91
N ALA A 303 -5.25 -3.15 -16.52
CA ALA A 303 -4.60 -3.50 -17.77
C ALA A 303 -3.23 -4.16 -17.49
N GLU A 304 -2.32 -4.15 -18.47
CA GLU A 304 -0.97 -4.74 -18.33
C GLU A 304 0.00 -3.86 -17.55
N GLN A 305 -0.25 -2.55 -17.50
CA GLN A 305 0.62 -1.57 -16.84
C GLN A 305 -0.12 -0.88 -15.69
N SER A 306 0.65 -0.46 -14.68
CA SER A 306 0.15 0.39 -13.59
C SER A 306 -0.49 1.65 -14.16
N TYR A 307 -1.53 2.16 -13.50
CA TYR A 307 -2.35 3.31 -13.91
C TYR A 307 -3.20 3.10 -15.17
N GLU A 308 -3.00 2.02 -15.93
CA GLU A 308 -3.87 1.66 -17.04
C GLU A 308 -5.00 0.74 -16.56
N GLY A 309 -6.20 0.94 -17.10
CA GLY A 309 -7.34 0.09 -16.74
C GLY A 309 -8.68 0.72 -17.06
N ILE A 310 -9.74 0.04 -16.62
CA ILE A 310 -11.12 0.48 -16.82
C ILE A 310 -11.95 0.31 -15.55
N MET A 311 -13.08 1.01 -15.50
CA MET A 311 -14.21 0.67 -14.65
C MET A 311 -15.41 0.30 -15.53
N ALA A 312 -16.12 -0.78 -15.19
CA ALA A 312 -17.26 -1.27 -15.97
C ALA A 312 -18.53 -1.45 -15.11
N LYS A 313 -19.68 -1.00 -15.63
CA LYS A 313 -21.01 -1.16 -15.03
C LYS A 313 -21.99 -1.64 -16.10
N GLY A 314 -22.38 -2.92 -16.05
CA GLY A 314 -23.19 -3.53 -17.10
C GLY A 314 -22.49 -3.53 -18.47
N ARG A 315 -23.02 -2.75 -19.42
CA ARG A 315 -22.40 -2.56 -20.77
C ARG A 315 -21.55 -1.29 -20.87
N GLU A 316 -21.58 -0.45 -19.84
CA GLU A 316 -20.80 0.78 -19.83
C GLU A 316 -19.38 0.50 -19.37
N VAL A 317 -18.44 1.17 -20.04
CA VAL A 317 -17.01 1.11 -19.75
C VAL A 317 -16.49 2.54 -19.66
N ARG A 318 -15.61 2.78 -18.69
CA ARG A 318 -14.83 4.00 -18.53
C ARG A 318 -13.36 3.64 -18.45
N THR A 319 -12.54 4.22 -19.31
CA THR A 319 -11.11 3.92 -19.45
C THR A 319 -10.29 5.01 -18.78
N ALA A 320 -9.30 4.62 -17.99
CA ALA A 320 -8.39 5.58 -17.37
C ALA A 320 -7.63 6.36 -18.46
N CYS A 321 -7.59 7.68 -18.30
CA CYS A 321 -6.82 8.59 -19.14
C CYS A 321 -6.60 9.89 -18.36
N GLU A 322 -5.51 10.60 -18.65
CA GLU A 322 -5.35 12.00 -18.24
C GLU A 322 -6.22 12.93 -19.12
N CYS A 323 -7.53 12.70 -19.13
CA CYS A 323 -8.50 13.43 -19.95
C CYS A 323 -9.80 13.74 -19.19
N TYR A 324 -10.65 14.60 -19.74
CA TYR A 324 -11.93 15.03 -19.14
C TYR A 324 -13.08 14.77 -20.12
N GLU A 325 -13.38 13.51 -20.38
CA GLU A 325 -14.38 13.11 -21.36
C GLU A 325 -15.44 12.21 -20.73
N ASP A 326 -16.67 12.73 -20.58
CA ASP A 326 -17.79 12.05 -19.90
C ASP A 326 -18.02 10.60 -20.38
N LYS A 327 -17.83 10.35 -21.68
CA LYS A 327 -18.02 9.03 -22.29
C LYS A 327 -16.81 8.12 -22.19
N ILE A 328 -15.62 8.68 -22.00
CA ILE A 328 -14.37 7.91 -21.91
C ILE A 328 -14.07 7.60 -20.46
N ASN A 329 -14.04 8.59 -19.57
CA ASN A 329 -13.57 8.39 -18.20
C ASN A 329 -14.44 9.05 -17.12
N GLY A 330 -15.57 9.66 -17.47
CA GLY A 330 -16.49 10.25 -16.50
C GLY A 330 -17.40 9.24 -15.78
N LEU A 331 -17.42 9.29 -14.44
CA LEU A 331 -18.28 8.52 -13.56
C LEU A 331 -19.19 9.44 -12.75
N THR A 332 -20.51 9.28 -12.90
CA THR A 332 -21.50 10.06 -12.14
C THR A 332 -21.98 9.28 -10.91
N ALA A 333 -21.97 9.92 -9.74
CA ALA A 333 -22.56 9.36 -8.52
C ALA A 333 -24.09 9.50 -8.57
N GLU A 334 -24.82 8.39 -8.75
CA GLU A 334 -26.28 8.37 -8.95
C GLU A 334 -27.14 8.56 -7.70
#